data_AF-A0A5C9C1F5-F1
#
_entry.id   AF-A0A5C9C1F5-F1
#
_cell.length_a   1.000
_cell.length_b   1.000
_cell.length_c   1.000
_cell.angle_alpha   90.00
_cell.angle_beta   90.00
_cell.angle_gamma   90.00
#
_symmetry.space_group_name_H-M   'P 1'
#
loop_
_entity.id
_entity.type
_entity.pdbx_description
1 polymer ?
#
loop_
_entity_poly.entity_id
_entity_poly.type
_entity_poly.pdbx_seq_one_letter_code
_entity_poly.pdbx_strand_id
1 'polypeptide(L)'
;MKRTISCFTITGIPAIKEQILYWINQFSICSFLDNHQYSAQYHHVECLAAVGAIRVFEGPNTLQAIDAFYTTDADWLFGHLAYDQQSSPIGFSPSTFFQPETVLRLSNTTLWIETIHAS
;
A
#
# COMPACT_ATOMS: atom_id res chain seq x y z
N MET A 1 -3.34 9.02 13.90
CA MET A 1 -3.23 7.73 14.64
C MET A 1 -1.79 7.25 14.62
N LYS A 2 -1.30 6.48 15.59
CA LYS A 2 0.09 5.97 15.58
C LYS A 2 0.13 4.50 15.16
N ARG A 3 1.06 4.16 14.26
CA ARG A 3 1.32 2.77 13.84
C ARG A 3 2.19 2.05 14.87
N THR A 4 1.88 0.78 15.10
CA THR A 4 2.76 -0.16 15.80
C THR A 4 3.59 -0.88 14.76
N ILE A 5 4.90 -0.96 14.98
CA ILE A 5 5.85 -1.54 14.02
C ILE A 5 6.47 -2.79 14.62
N SER A 6 6.32 -3.91 13.92
CA SER A 6 7.05 -5.16 14.20
C SER A 6 8.04 -5.44 13.08
N CYS A 7 9.16 -6.06 13.41
CA CYS A 7 10.27 -6.30 12.48
C CYS A 7 10.73 -7.76 12.59
N PHE A 8 10.93 -8.41 11.44
CA PHE A 8 11.29 -9.81 11.35
C PHE A 8 12.41 -10.01 10.32
N THR A 9 13.35 -10.90 10.64
CA THR A 9 14.35 -11.36 9.68
C THR A 9 13.81 -12.53 8.89
N ILE A 10 13.87 -12.44 7.56
CA ILE A 10 13.30 -13.38 6.61
C ILE A 10 14.41 -13.99 5.74
N THR A 11 14.26 -15.28 5.45
CA THR A 11 15.04 -16.01 4.45
C THR A 11 14.11 -16.45 3.31
N GLY A 12 14.61 -16.48 2.07
CA GLY A 12 13.83 -16.97 0.93
C GLY A 12 12.80 -15.96 0.40
N ILE A 13 13.30 -14.85 -0.15
CA ILE A 13 12.49 -13.72 -0.65
C ILE A 13 11.40 -14.09 -1.66
N PRO A 14 11.62 -14.99 -2.64
CA PRO A 14 10.53 -15.38 -3.55
C PRO A 14 9.34 -16.01 -2.82
N ALA A 15 9.60 -16.91 -1.86
CA ALA A 15 8.56 -17.63 -1.15
C ALA A 15 7.73 -16.72 -0.22
N ILE A 16 8.38 -15.76 0.47
CA ILE A 16 7.64 -14.83 1.33
C ILE A 16 6.75 -13.89 0.50
N LYS A 17 7.18 -13.47 -0.70
CA LYS A 17 6.37 -12.62 -1.58
C LYS A 17 5.07 -13.32 -1.99
N GLU A 18 5.14 -14.61 -2.35
CA GLU A 18 3.96 -15.42 -2.65
C GLU A 18 3.05 -15.57 -1.43
N GLN A 19 3.61 -15.78 -0.23
CA GLN A 19 2.84 -15.86 1.00
C GLN A 19 2.13 -14.53 1.33
N ILE A 20 2.82 -13.40 1.16
CA ILE A 20 2.24 -12.07 1.32
C ILE A 20 1.10 -11.90 0.30
N LEU A 21 1.33 -12.21 -0.97
CA LEU A 21 0.32 -12.09 -2.03
C LEU A 21 -0.93 -12.93 -1.72
N TYR A 22 -0.74 -14.18 -1.27
CA TYR A 22 -1.85 -15.04 -0.88
C TYR A 22 -2.63 -14.46 0.31
N TRP A 23 -1.91 -13.97 1.33
CA TRP A 23 -2.51 -13.38 2.53
C TRP A 23 -3.27 -12.08 2.22
N ILE A 24 -2.75 -11.19 1.37
CA ILE A 24 -3.45 -9.93 1.06
C ILE A 24 -4.71 -10.14 0.21
N ASN A 25 -4.79 -11.24 -0.55
CA ASN A 25 -5.90 -11.49 -1.47
C ASN A 25 -7.25 -11.74 -0.76
N GLN A 26 -7.22 -11.96 0.56
CA GLN A 26 -8.45 -12.10 1.36
C GLN A 26 -9.09 -10.75 1.73
N PHE A 27 -8.40 -9.62 1.50
CA PHE A 27 -8.89 -8.29 1.86
C PHE A 27 -9.60 -7.63 0.66
N SER A 28 -10.72 -6.96 0.92
CA SER A 28 -11.49 -6.27 -0.13
C SER A 28 -10.77 -5.06 -0.72
N ILE A 29 -9.90 -4.40 0.06
CA ILE A 29 -9.05 -3.30 -0.39
C ILE A 29 -7.61 -3.68 -0.04
N CYS A 30 -6.80 -3.86 -1.07
CA CYS A 30 -5.38 -4.16 -0.94
C CYS A 30 -4.57 -3.58 -2.09
N SER A 31 -3.25 -3.46 -1.89
CA SER A 31 -2.29 -3.11 -2.92
C SER A 31 -1.01 -3.93 -2.73
N PHE A 32 -0.41 -4.36 -3.83
CA PHE A 32 0.84 -5.11 -3.86
C PHE A 32 1.76 -4.51 -4.91
N LEU A 33 2.88 -3.94 -4.46
CA LEU A 33 3.89 -3.32 -5.30
C LEU A 33 5.16 -4.15 -5.17
N ASP A 34 5.51 -4.86 -6.23
CA ASP A 34 6.68 -5.73 -6.28
C ASP A 34 7.70 -5.19 -7.30
N ASN A 35 8.97 -5.19 -6.91
CA ASN A 35 10.07 -4.79 -7.79
C ASN A 35 10.49 -5.90 -8.79
N HIS A 36 9.89 -7.09 -8.73
CA HIS A 36 10.19 -8.26 -9.57
C HIS A 36 11.69 -8.57 -9.68
N GLN A 37 12.46 -8.31 -8.62
CA GLN A 37 13.92 -8.52 -8.59
C GLN A 37 14.71 -7.73 -9.64
N TYR A 38 14.15 -6.65 -10.19
CA TYR A 38 14.91 -5.76 -11.07
C TYR A 38 16.06 -5.12 -10.30
N SER A 39 17.28 -5.52 -10.65
CA SER A 39 18.53 -5.05 -10.07
C SER A 39 18.94 -3.70 -10.69
N ALA A 40 18.17 -2.65 -10.43
CA ALA A 40 18.62 -1.29 -10.68
C ALA A 40 19.38 -0.75 -9.45
N GLN A 41 20.47 -0.02 -9.69
CA GLN A 41 21.49 0.43 -8.71
C GLN A 41 20.96 1.16 -7.45
N TYR A 42 19.67 1.50 -7.38
CA TYR A 42 19.05 2.28 -6.32
C TYR A 42 17.79 1.63 -5.69
N HIS A 43 17.48 0.36 -5.98
CA HIS A 43 16.26 -0.28 -5.46
C HIS A 43 16.53 -1.08 -4.19
N HIS A 44 16.16 -0.49 -3.05
CA HIS A 44 16.23 -1.15 -1.74
C HIS A 44 14.91 -1.78 -1.29
N VAL A 45 13.77 -1.46 -1.90
CA VAL A 45 12.46 -2.04 -1.52
C VAL A 45 12.13 -3.19 -2.46
N GLU A 46 11.96 -4.39 -1.91
CA GLU A 46 11.67 -5.62 -2.66
C GLU A 46 10.18 -5.80 -2.90
N CYS A 47 9.37 -5.48 -1.89
CA CYS A 47 7.93 -5.57 -1.94
C CYS A 47 7.33 -4.60 -0.92
N LEU A 48 6.24 -3.95 -1.31
CA LEU A 48 5.39 -3.16 -0.43
C LEU A 48 3.96 -3.65 -0.61
N ALA A 49 3.32 -4.04 0.48
CA ALA A 49 1.92 -4.47 0.48
C ALA A 49 1.11 -3.67 1.50
N ALA A 50 -0.14 -3.41 1.18
CA ALA A 50 -1.07 -2.64 2.01
C ALA A 50 -2.43 -3.31 1.99
N VAL A 51 -3.07 -3.45 3.15
CA VAL A 51 -4.39 -4.11 3.28
C VAL A 51 -5.28 -3.40 4.29
N GLY A 52 -6.59 -3.59 4.09
CA GLY A 52 -7.63 -2.92 4.87
C GLY A 52 -7.67 -1.43 4.55
N ALA A 53 -8.74 -0.75 4.94
CA ALA A 53 -8.88 0.68 4.69
C ALA A 53 -9.56 1.36 5.87
N ILE A 54 -8.80 2.24 6.53
CA ILE A 54 -9.31 3.10 7.61
C ILE A 54 -10.07 4.27 7.00
N ARG A 55 -9.53 4.82 5.91
CA ARG A 55 -10.12 5.90 5.12
C ARG A 55 -9.95 5.57 3.65
N VAL A 56 -10.97 5.88 2.86
CA VAL A 56 -10.95 5.82 1.39
C VAL A 56 -11.20 7.23 0.86
N PHE A 57 -10.42 7.61 -0.14
CA PHE A 57 -10.46 8.88 -0.82
C PHE A 57 -10.79 8.63 -2.29
N GLU A 58 -11.98 9.04 -2.71
CA GLU A 58 -12.46 8.85 -4.08
C GLU A 58 -13.31 10.04 -4.52
N GLY A 59 -13.43 10.22 -5.84
CA GLY A 59 -14.22 11.29 -6.45
C GLY A 59 -13.40 12.51 -6.90
N PRO A 60 -14.07 13.59 -7.33
CA PRO A 60 -13.44 14.70 -8.05
C PRO A 60 -12.42 15.50 -7.23
N ASN A 61 -12.56 15.51 -5.90
CA ASN A 61 -11.69 16.27 -4.99
C ASN A 61 -10.64 15.40 -4.30
N THR A 62 -10.36 14.20 -4.84
CA THR A 62 -9.43 13.24 -4.23
C THR A 62 -8.06 13.85 -3.94
N LEU A 63 -7.48 14.61 -4.88
CA LEU A 63 -6.18 15.26 -4.69
C LEU A 63 -6.18 16.25 -3.51
N GLN A 64 -7.20 17.10 -3.40
CA GLN A 64 -7.33 18.04 -2.29
C GLN A 64 -7.49 17.31 -0.94
N ALA A 65 -8.23 16.20 -0.92
CA ALA A 65 -8.40 15.38 0.26
C ALA A 65 -7.08 14.71 0.69
N ILE A 66 -6.24 14.32 -0.28
CA ILE A 66 -4.90 13.77 -0.04
C ILE A 66 -3.97 14.85 0.55
N ASP A 67 -3.99 16.07 0.00
CA ASP A 67 -3.19 17.18 0.54
C ASP A 67 -3.56 17.50 2.00
N ALA A 68 -4.87 17.53 2.29
CA ALA A 68 -5.37 17.72 3.65
C ALA A 68 -4.96 16.57 4.59
N PHE A 69 -5.01 15.33 4.10
CA PHE A 69 -4.57 14.15 4.84
C PHE A 69 -3.07 14.21 5.21
N TYR A 70 -2.20 14.58 4.27
CA TYR A 70 -0.76 14.71 4.58
C TYR A 70 -0.45 15.85 5.55
N THR A 71 -1.25 16.91 5.55
CA THR A 71 -1.09 18.02 6.49
C THR A 71 -1.48 17.64 7.93
N THR A 72 -2.41 16.68 8.09
CA THR A 72 -3.03 16.36 9.38
C THR A 72 -2.53 15.05 10.00
N ASP A 73 -2.41 13.99 9.20
CA ASP A 73 -2.03 12.65 9.66
C ASP A 73 -0.61 12.25 9.27
N ALA A 74 -0.15 12.67 8.09
CA ALA A 74 1.16 12.33 7.52
C ALA A 74 1.49 10.81 7.60
N ASP A 75 0.54 9.97 7.16
CA ASP A 75 0.63 8.51 7.20
C ASP A 75 0.66 7.88 5.78
N TRP A 76 0.78 6.56 5.70
CA TRP A 76 0.70 5.81 4.45
C TRP A 76 -0.59 6.04 3.70
N LEU A 77 -0.44 6.20 2.38
CA LEU A 77 -1.54 6.29 1.43
C LEU A 77 -1.21 5.45 0.19
N PHE A 78 -2.12 4.55 -0.17
CA PHE A 78 -2.00 3.67 -1.33
C PHE A 78 -3.16 3.91 -2.28
N GLY A 79 -2.98 3.68 -3.57
CA GLY A 79 -4.03 3.93 -4.54
C GLY A 79 -3.53 4.01 -5.96
N HIS A 80 -4.38 4.56 -6.82
CA HIS A 80 -4.09 4.73 -8.23
C HIS A 80 -4.58 6.08 -8.74
N LEU A 81 -3.93 6.50 -9.83
CA LEU A 81 -4.36 7.58 -10.70
C LEU A 81 -4.53 6.99 -12.09
N ALA A 82 -5.73 7.10 -12.65
CA ALA A 82 -5.96 6.77 -14.04
C ALA A 82 -5.30 7.84 -14.92
N TYR A 83 -4.78 7.41 -16.06
CA TYR A 83 -4.15 8.31 -17.02
C TYR A 83 -5.15 9.27 -17.67
N ASP A 84 -6.32 8.75 -18.06
CA ASP A 84 -7.42 9.57 -18.57
C ASP A 84 -8.32 10.00 -17.41
N GLN A 85 -8.59 11.30 -17.34
CA GLN A 85 -9.47 11.88 -16.31
C GLN A 85 -10.95 11.61 -16.60
N GLN A 86 -11.27 11.10 -17.78
CA GLN A 86 -12.63 10.70 -18.15
C GLN A 86 -12.95 9.31 -17.60
N SER A 87 -14.23 9.10 -17.23
CA SER A 87 -14.70 7.82 -16.72
C SER A 87 -14.39 6.71 -17.71
N SER A 88 -13.58 5.74 -17.28
CA SER A 88 -13.24 4.58 -18.10
C SER A 88 -14.52 3.79 -18.44
N PRO A 89 -14.66 3.25 -19.67
CA PRO A 89 -15.82 2.45 -20.06
C PRO A 89 -16.02 1.18 -19.22
N ILE A 90 -15.01 0.78 -18.43
CA ILE A 90 -15.08 -0.34 -17.48
C ILE A 90 -15.45 0.09 -16.05
N GLY A 91 -15.89 1.35 -15.83
CA GLY A 91 -16.31 1.84 -14.52
C GLY A 91 -15.16 2.05 -13.52
N PHE A 92 -13.92 2.18 -14.02
CA PHE A 92 -12.75 2.41 -13.19
C PHE A 92 -12.71 3.88 -12.74
N SER A 93 -12.60 4.10 -11.43
CA SER A 93 -12.51 5.45 -10.86
C SER A 93 -11.23 6.15 -11.31
N PRO A 94 -11.29 7.44 -11.70
CA PRO A 94 -10.12 8.17 -12.20
C PRO A 94 -9.02 8.35 -11.13
N SER A 95 -9.40 8.35 -9.86
CA SER A 95 -8.45 8.39 -8.75
C SER A 95 -9.09 7.78 -7.52
N THR A 96 -8.39 6.85 -6.88
CA THR A 96 -8.85 6.27 -5.61
C THR A 96 -7.64 5.95 -4.77
N PHE A 97 -7.69 6.38 -3.51
CA PHE A 97 -6.65 6.14 -2.54
C PHE A 97 -7.24 5.67 -1.23
N PHE A 98 -6.44 5.03 -0.40
CA PHE A 98 -6.85 4.59 0.92
C PHE A 98 -5.68 4.64 1.90
N GLN A 99 -6.01 4.91 3.15
CA GLN A 99 -5.11 4.73 4.28
C GLN A 99 -5.23 3.29 4.76
N PRO A 100 -4.16 2.48 4.69
CA PRO A 100 -4.25 1.06 5.04
C PRO A 100 -4.27 0.83 6.54
N GLU A 101 -4.95 -0.24 6.96
CA GLU A 101 -4.87 -0.73 8.34
C GLU A 101 -3.50 -1.34 8.62
N THR A 102 -2.99 -2.13 7.67
CA THR A 102 -1.71 -2.83 7.78
C THR A 102 -0.85 -2.57 6.54
N VAL A 103 0.44 -2.28 6.77
CA VAL A 103 1.46 -2.16 5.72
C VAL A 103 2.56 -3.19 5.98
N LEU A 104 2.96 -3.91 4.94
CA LEU A 104 4.10 -4.81 4.94
C LEU A 104 5.17 -4.23 4.02
N ARG A 105 6.37 -4.06 4.55
CA ARG A 105 7.55 -3.63 3.80
C ARG A 105 8.58 -4.74 3.83
N LEU A 106 9.00 -5.20 2.67
CA LEU A 106 10.09 -6.14 2.53
C LEU A 106 11.29 -5.45 1.86
N SER A 107 12.43 -5.48 2.53
CA SER A 107 13.71 -4.98 2.00
C SER A 107 14.82 -5.93 2.43
N ASN A 108 15.56 -6.43 1.44
CA ASN A 108 16.68 -7.38 1.62
C ASN A 108 16.26 -8.66 2.37
N THR A 109 16.42 -8.68 3.68
CA THR A 109 16.08 -9.82 4.55
C THR A 109 15.20 -9.39 5.72
N THR A 110 14.61 -8.21 5.64
CA THR A 110 13.83 -7.63 6.73
C THR A 110 12.42 -7.35 6.26
N LEU A 111 11.46 -7.88 7.01
CA LEU A 111 10.05 -7.60 6.87
C LEU A 111 9.60 -6.71 8.04
N TRP A 112 9.08 -5.53 7.72
CA TRP A 112 8.36 -4.69 8.68
C TRP A 112 6.87 -4.86 8.48
N ILE A 113 6.14 -5.00 9.58
CA ILE A 113 4.68 -5.03 9.62
C ILE A 113 4.24 -3.84 10.47
N GLU A 114 3.54 -2.90 9.84
CA GLU A 114 3.05 -1.67 10.48
C GLU A 114 1.52 -1.70 10.54
N THR A 115 0.96 -1.75 11.75
CA THR A 115 -0.50 -1.82 11.97
C THR A 115 -1.03 -0.59 12.70
N ILE A 116 -2.25 -0.17 12.37
CA ILE A 116 -3.03 0.76 13.20
C ILE A 116 -4.01 -0.04 14.04
N HIS A 117 -3.91 0.07 15.36
CA HIS A 117 -4.95 -0.42 16.25
C HIS A 117 -6.07 0.63 16.31
N ALA A 118 -7.27 0.28 15.82
CA ALA A 118 -8.47 1.00 16.20
C ALA A 118 -8.68 0.83 17.70
N SER A 119 -8.75 1.94 18.43
CA SER A 119 -9.07 1.96 19.87
C SER A 119 -10.57 1.73 20.08
#